data_AF-A0AAU1R337-F1
#
_entry.id   AF-A0AAU1R337-F1
#
_cell.length_a   1.000
_cell.length_b   1.000
_cell.length_c   1.000
_cell.angle_alpha   90.00
_cell.angle_beta   90.00
_cell.angle_gamma   90.00
#
_symmetry.space_group_name_H-M   'P 1'
#
loop_
_entity.id
_entity.type
_entity.pdbx_description
1 polymer ?
#
loop_
_entity_poly.entity_id
_entity_poly.type
_entity_poly.pdbx_seq_one_letter_code
_entity_poly.pdbx_strand_id
1 'polypeptide(L)' 'MLSMALHLREQEMSLRDIATRLVITTGTKKGRHPSPASVMRMPREHDEHTTAMEITG' A
#
# COMPACT_ATOMS: atom_id res chain seq x y z
N MET A 1 -1.53 6.59 -0.76
CA MET A 1 -1.81 5.32 -1.48
C MET A 1 -2.40 4.27 -0.55
N LEU A 2 -1.87 4.06 0.66
CA LEU A 2 -2.34 3.04 1.59
C LEU A 2 -3.83 3.11 1.93
N SER A 3 -4.37 4.29 2.24
CA SER A 3 -5.81 4.44 2.54
C SER A 3 -6.70 3.96 1.39
N MET A 4 -6.26 4.16 0.14
CA MET A 4 -6.95 3.64 -1.05
C MET A 4 -6.83 2.11 -1.15
N ALA A 5 -5.66 1.55 -0.83
CA ALA A 5 -5.45 0.11 -0.81
C ALA A 5 -6.34 -0.58 0.26
N LEU A 6 -6.49 0.01 1.44
CA LEU A 6 -7.37 -0.48 2.50
C LEU A 6 -8.85 -0.40 2.09
N HIS A 7 -9.28 0.77 1.59
CA HIS A 7 -10.66 0.96 1.13
C HIS A 7 -11.07 -0.04 0.03
N LEU A 8 -10.18 -0.30 -0.93
CA LEU A 8 -10.46 -1.28 -1.99
C LEU A 8 -10.49 -2.73 -1.46
N ARG A 9 -9.75 -3.05 -0.39
CA ARG A 9 -9.83 -4.37 0.26
C ARG A 9 -11.15 -4.56 1.01
N GLU A 10 -11.67 -3.50 1.63
CA GLU A 10 -13.00 -3.52 2.28
C GLU A 10 -14.14 -3.72 1.27
N GLN A 11 -13.91 -3.43 -0.02
CA GLN A 11 -14.84 -3.71 -1.12
C GLN A 11 -14.72 -5.15 -1.67
N GLU A 12 -14.11 -6.08 -0.92
CA GLU A 12 -13.86 -7.48 -1.30
C GLU A 12 -13.13 -7.65 -2.65
N MET A 13 -12.34 -6.65 -3.05
CA MET A 13 -11.66 -6.63 -4.33
C MET A 13 -10.39 -7.48 -4.30
N SER A 14 -10.09 -8.15 -5.42
CA SER A 14 -8.89 -8.96 -5.50
C SER A 14 -7.63 -8.09 -5.41
N LEU A 15 -6.56 -8.62 -4.80
CA LEU A 15 -5.28 -7.92 -4.69
C LEU A 15 -4.68 -7.55 -6.06
N ARG A 16 -5.00 -8.32 -7.11
CA ARG A 16 -4.59 -8.02 -8.47
C ARG A 16 -5.33 -6.79 -9.00
N ASP A 17 -6.64 -6.70 -8.78
CA ASP A 17 -7.46 -5.57 -9.22
C ASP A 17 -7.16 -4.30 -8.41
N ILE A 18 -6.79 -4.45 -7.15
CA ILE A 18 -6.30 -3.34 -6.33
C ILE A 18 -4.96 -2.85 -6.89
N ALA A 19 -4.04 -3.76 -7.21
CA ALA A 19 -2.74 -3.40 -7.78
C ALA A 19 -2.86 -2.63 -9.12
N THR A 20 -3.84 -2.95 -9.96
CA THR A 20 -4.07 -2.25 -11.23
C THR A 20 -4.76 -0.89 -11.06
N ARG A 21 -5.42 -0.64 -9.93
CA ARG A 21 -6.07 0.65 -9.62
C ARG A 21 -5.15 1.62 -8.88
N LEU A 22 -4.04 1.15 -8.33
CA LEU A 22 -3.08 1.97 -7.60
C LEU A 22 -1.91 2.39 -8.50
N VAL A 23 -1.47 3.64 -8.37
CA VAL A 23 -0.28 4.16 -9.07
C VAL A 23 0.67 4.76 -8.06
N ILE A 24 1.94 4.34 -8.12
CA ILE A 24 3.02 4.91 -7.32
C ILE A 24 3.15 6.39 -7.64
N THR A 25 2.89 7.25 -6.66
CA THR A 25 2.92 8.71 -6.84
C THR A 25 4.24 9.35 -6.45
N THR A 26 5.14 8.59 -5.79
CA THR A 26 6.39 9.08 -5.21
C THR A 26 7.60 8.20 -5.60
N GLY A 27 8.82 8.76 -5.47
CA GLY A 27 10.07 8.03 -5.68
C GLY A 27 10.39 7.62 -7.13
N THR A 28 11.40 6.77 -7.28
CA THR A 28 11.95 6.35 -8.60
C THR A 28 11.01 5.47 -9.42
N LYS A 29 10.00 4.88 -8.78
CA LYS A 29 8.98 4.02 -9.42
C LYS A 29 7.67 4.77 -9.70
N LYS A 30 7.68 6.11 -9.61
CA LYS A 30 6.49 6.95 -9.88
C LYS A 30 5.87 6.64 -11.25
N GLY A 31 4.55 6.62 -11.30
CA GLY A 31 3.76 6.31 -12.49
C GLY A 31 3.57 4.81 -12.76
N ARG A 32 4.20 3.91 -11.97
CA ARG A 32 4.03 2.47 -12.12
C ARG A 32 2.98 1.91 -11.15
N HIS A 33 2.36 0.81 -11.55
CA HIS A 33 1.46 0.05 -10.69
C HIS A 33 2.27 -0.80 -9.71
N PRO A 34 1.87 -0.88 -8.42
CA PRO A 34 2.47 -1.81 -7.48
C PRO A 34 2.17 -3.25 -7.88
N SER A 35 3.00 -4.21 -7.47
CA SER A 35 2.67 -5.63 -7.62
C SER A 35 1.66 -6.06 -6.54
N PRO A 36 0.88 -7.14 -6.75
CA PRO A 36 -0.03 -7.67 -5.73
C PRO A 36 0.68 -8.00 -4.41
N ALA A 37 1.92 -8.47 -4.47
CA ALA A 37 2.75 -8.70 -3.29
C ALA A 37 3.07 -7.38 -2.56
N SER A 38 3.34 -6.31 -3.31
CA SER A 38 3.56 -4.98 -2.73
C SER A 38 2.30 -4.46 -2.02
N VAL A 39 1.11 -4.73 -2.57
CA VAL A 39 -0.18 -4.38 -1.93
C VAL A 39 -0.38 -5.14 -0.61
N MET A 40 0.06 -6.40 -0.52
CA MET A 40 0.03 -7.13 0.77
C MET A 40 0.99 -6.54 1.81
N ARG A 41 2.14 -6.02 1.36
CA ARG A 41 3.13 -5.45 2.27
C ARG A 41 2.76 -4.05 2.75
N MET A 42 2.11 -3.23 1.92
CA MET A 42 1.80 -1.84 2.25
C MET A 42 1.11 -1.62 3.62
N PRO A 43 0.07 -2.40 4.02
CA PRO A 43 -0.51 -2.27 5.37
C PRO A 43 0.47 -2.67 6.47
N ARG A 44 1.23 -3.75 6.27
CA ARG A 44 2.20 -4.25 7.27
C ARG A 44 3.38 -3.31 7.45
N GLU A 45 3.96 -2.83 6.35
CA GLU A 45 5.06 -1.85 6.36
C GLU A 45 4.61 -0.54 7.02
N HIS A 46 3.34 -0.15 6.87
CA HIS A 46 2.80 1.01 7.57
C HIS A 46 2.62 0.76 9.05
N ASP A 47 2.06 -0.37 9.47
CA ASP A 47 1.96 -0.72 10.89
C ASP A 47 3.36 -0.78 11.54
N GLU A 48 4.34 -1.34 10.84
CA GLU A 48 5.74 -1.42 11.25
C GLU A 48 6.42 -0.05 11.30
N HIS A 49 6.23 0.83 10.30
CA HIS A 49 6.82 2.18 10.29
C HIS A 49 6.13 3.15 11.26
N THR A 50 4.81 3.07 11.42
CA THR A 50 4.07 3.87 12.41
C THR A 50 4.47 3.44 13.82
N THR A 51 4.57 2.13 14.07
CA THR A 51 5.09 1.62 15.34
C THR A 51 6.54 2.03 15.55
N ALA A 52 7.42 1.90 14.54
CA ALA A 52 8.83 2.29 14.65
C ALA A 52 9.05 3.80 14.87
N MET A 53 8.18 4.66 14.36
CA MET A 53 8.21 6.11 14.61
C MET A 53 7.69 6.47 16.01
N GLU A 54 6.82 5.66 16.64
CA GLU A 54 6.36 5.89 18.02
C GLU A 54 7.39 5.45 19.10
N ILE A 55 8.29 4.51 18.80
CA ILE A 55 9.31 4.04 19.77
C ILE A 55 10.56 4.93 19.82
N THR A 56 10.65 5.93 18.93
CA THR A 56 11.74 6.92 18.89
C THR A 56 11.14 8.33 18.96
N GLY A 57 10.40 8.63 20.03
CA GLY A 57 9.83 9.94 20.32
C GLY A 57 10.11 10.38 21.74
#